data_AF-A0AAW4CEX9-F1
#
_entry.id   AF-A0AAW4CEX9-F1
#
_cell.length_a   1.000
_cell.length_b   1.000
_cell.length_c   1.000
_cell.angle_alpha   90.00
_cell.angle_beta   90.00
_cell.angle_gamma   90.00
#
_symmetry.space_group_name_H-M   'P 1'
#
loop_
_entity.id
_entity.type
_entity.pdbx_description
1 polymer ?
#
loop_
_entity_poly.entity_id
_entity_poly.type
_entity_poly.pdbx_seq_one_letter_code
_entity_poly.pdbx_strand_id
1 'polypeptide(L)'
;MEIKANKLVVLGAGWLGHALCVSAQKADWQVQGTHRTDIHEFDFERQFTLEDGQLRHQVDLQNAYWVCAIPPRSRDSESNYPETLTAALKLSKELNAKGFLLCSSTGVYDQEPGVYSESCDISCTNERQIKLYEAEEQVLEQDGKVLRLAGLLGPNREPGRFVAGKELNTSSEQVVNMVHQQDVINAVFAVIEHWQVGQSIYNVVNPAHPTKAEYYALKCAEHGGDLPRFTSNDKAERKVIGSAIEALGFTYQYGI
;
A
#
# COMPACT_ATOMS: atom_id res chain seq x y z
N MET A 1 11.73 8.75 33.76
CA MET A 1 10.68 9.12 32.79
C MET A 1 10.89 8.23 31.59
N GLU A 2 10.10 7.17 31.44
CA GLU A 2 10.13 6.38 30.20
C GLU A 2 9.62 7.26 29.07
N ILE A 3 10.49 7.58 28.12
CA ILE A 3 10.05 8.07 26.82
C ILE A 3 9.17 6.95 26.27
N LYS A 4 7.85 7.19 26.17
CA LYS A 4 6.94 6.21 25.55
C LYS A 4 7.30 6.12 24.07
N ALA A 5 8.25 5.26 23.74
CA ALA A 5 8.59 4.93 22.36
C ALA A 5 7.33 4.40 21.67
N ASN A 6 7.00 4.94 20.51
CA ASN A 6 5.94 4.40 19.67
C ASN A 6 6.29 2.96 19.28
N LYS A 7 5.28 2.14 19.07
CA LYS A 7 5.41 0.71 18.79
C LYS A 7 4.68 0.40 17.49
N LEU A 8 5.33 -0.35 16.60
CA LEU A 8 4.80 -0.68 15.28
C LEU A 8 5.03 -2.16 14.95
N VAL A 9 3.97 -2.83 14.54
CA VAL A 9 4.02 -4.14 13.89
C VAL A 9 3.71 -3.93 12.41
N VAL A 10 4.61 -4.39 11.52
CA VAL A 10 4.41 -4.35 10.07
C VAL A 10 4.21 -5.77 9.57
N LEU A 11 2.99 -6.10 9.14
CA LEU A 11 2.70 -7.37 8.50
C LEU A 11 3.19 -7.33 7.05
N GLY A 12 4.13 -8.20 6.71
CA GLY A 12 4.73 -8.25 5.37
C GLY A 12 5.83 -7.21 5.18
N ALA A 13 7.01 -7.47 5.76
CA ALA A 13 8.23 -6.70 5.57
C ALA A 13 8.91 -6.99 4.20
N GLY A 14 8.12 -7.02 3.13
CA GLY A 14 8.64 -7.00 1.76
C GLY A 14 9.11 -5.60 1.35
N TRP A 15 9.10 -5.28 0.06
CA TRP A 15 9.62 -4.00 -0.45
C TRP A 15 9.10 -2.75 0.30
N LEU A 16 7.77 -2.61 0.47
CA LEU A 16 7.18 -1.47 1.20
C LEU A 16 7.37 -1.61 2.72
N GLY A 17 7.03 -2.78 3.27
CA GLY A 17 7.03 -3.00 4.72
C GLY A 17 8.43 -2.91 5.34
N HIS A 18 9.46 -3.39 4.65
CA HIS A 18 10.85 -3.27 5.09
C HIS A 18 11.28 -1.79 5.19
N ALA A 19 10.98 -0.99 4.16
CA ALA A 19 11.30 0.44 4.17
C ALA A 19 10.55 1.20 5.28
N LEU A 20 9.30 0.79 5.57
CA LEU A 20 8.55 1.29 6.72
C LEU A 20 9.22 0.91 8.05
N CYS A 21 9.65 -0.34 8.22
CA CYS A 21 10.36 -0.79 9.43
C CYS A 21 11.62 0.03 9.68
N VAL A 22 12.47 0.20 8.65
CA VAL A 22 13.70 0.99 8.74
C VAL A 22 13.41 2.44 9.09
N SER A 23 12.38 3.04 8.48
CA SER A 23 12.00 4.43 8.77
C SER A 23 11.48 4.60 10.19
N ALA A 24 10.71 3.63 10.69
CA ALA A 24 10.20 3.65 12.06
C ALA A 24 11.33 3.46 13.10
N GLN A 25 12.30 2.59 12.84
CA GLN A 25 13.50 2.47 13.69
C GLN A 25 14.31 3.77 13.73
N LYS A 26 14.48 4.45 12.59
CA LYS A 26 15.14 5.77 12.53
C LYS A 26 14.39 6.86 13.31
N ALA A 27 13.08 6.69 13.50
CA ALA A 27 12.25 7.56 14.32
C ALA A 27 12.20 7.12 15.80
N ASP A 28 13.08 6.19 16.22
CA ASP A 28 13.17 5.63 17.57
C ASP A 28 11.92 4.84 18.03
N TRP A 29 11.19 4.24 17.08
CA TRP A 29 10.06 3.36 17.40
C TRP A 29 10.56 1.94 17.68
N GLN A 30 9.87 1.22 18.55
CA GLN A 30 10.04 -0.24 18.66
C GLN A 30 9.27 -0.89 17.51
N VAL A 31 9.95 -1.72 16.72
CA VAL A 31 9.40 -2.26 15.47
C VAL A 31 9.51 -3.77 15.45
N GLN A 32 8.45 -4.43 14.97
CA GLN A 32 8.49 -5.81 14.49
C GLN A 32 7.94 -5.89 13.07
N GLY A 33 8.73 -6.39 12.12
CA GLY A 33 8.31 -6.62 10.74
C GLY A 33 8.17 -8.11 10.48
N THR A 34 7.18 -8.55 9.67
CA THR A 34 6.93 -9.99 9.51
C THR A 34 7.28 -10.56 8.14
N HIS A 35 7.81 -11.78 8.14
CA HIS A 35 8.01 -12.64 6.97
C HIS A 35 7.35 -14.00 7.20
N ARG A 36 7.20 -14.79 6.13
CA ARG A 36 6.70 -16.18 6.25
C ARG A 36 7.73 -17.11 6.90
N THR A 37 9.02 -16.83 6.69
CA THR A 37 10.15 -17.61 7.22
C THR A 37 10.50 -17.21 8.64
N ASP A 38 11.22 -18.09 9.33
CA ASP A 38 11.84 -17.84 10.65
C ASP A 38 13.32 -17.43 10.55
N ILE A 39 13.87 -17.36 9.33
CA ILE A 39 15.20 -16.82 9.05
C ILE A 39 15.09 -15.31 8.92
N HIS A 40 15.90 -14.61 9.72
CA HIS A 40 15.90 -13.16 9.86
C HIS A 40 17.27 -12.58 9.49
N GLU A 41 17.28 -11.54 8.66
CA GLU A 41 18.44 -10.71 8.35
C GLU A 41 18.51 -9.50 9.30
N PHE A 42 17.36 -9.01 9.77
CA PHE A 42 17.26 -7.84 10.65
C PHE A 42 16.63 -8.18 12.00
N ASP A 43 17.09 -7.52 13.07
CA ASP A 43 16.62 -7.78 14.45
C ASP A 43 15.11 -7.54 14.66
N PHE A 44 14.49 -6.70 13.83
CA PHE A 44 13.04 -6.45 13.90
C PHE A 44 12.21 -7.57 13.24
N GLU A 45 12.82 -8.49 12.49
CA GLU A 45 12.07 -9.48 11.72
C GLU A 45 11.49 -10.57 12.61
N ARG A 46 10.27 -10.99 12.29
CA ARG A 46 9.49 -11.99 13.00
C ARG A 46 8.79 -12.91 12.01
N GLN A 47 8.62 -14.17 12.38
CA GLN A 47 7.75 -15.07 11.62
C GLN A 47 6.28 -14.68 11.78
N PHE A 48 5.52 -14.74 10.69
CA PHE A 48 4.06 -14.73 10.64
C PHE A 48 3.60 -15.52 9.41
N THR A 49 3.08 -16.72 9.63
CA THR A 49 2.62 -17.63 8.57
C THR A 49 1.39 -18.39 9.01
N LEU A 50 0.52 -18.71 8.05
CA LEU A 50 -0.67 -19.53 8.26
C LEU A 50 -0.44 -20.87 7.55
N GLU A 51 -0.34 -21.94 8.33
CA GLU A 51 -0.10 -23.31 7.87
C GLU A 51 -1.24 -24.20 8.39
N ASP A 52 -1.92 -24.93 7.49
CA ASP A 52 -3.05 -25.80 7.82
C ASP A 52 -4.15 -25.11 8.68
N GLY A 53 -4.39 -23.82 8.42
CA GLY A 53 -5.36 -23.01 9.16
C GLY A 53 -4.91 -22.56 10.55
N GLN A 54 -3.68 -22.88 10.96
CA GLN A 54 -3.09 -22.45 12.22
C GLN A 54 -2.07 -21.34 12.00
N LEU A 55 -2.19 -20.28 12.82
CA LEU A 55 -1.25 -19.16 12.79
C LEU A 55 0.01 -19.53 13.58
N ARG A 56 1.16 -19.52 12.92
CA ARG A 56 2.48 -19.58 13.53
C ARG A 56 3.13 -18.19 13.46
N HIS A 57 3.45 -17.61 14.61
CA HIS A 57 4.05 -16.28 14.67
C HIS A 57 5.06 -16.12 15.81
N GLN A 58 5.91 -15.10 15.70
CA GLN A 58 6.84 -14.63 16.73
C GLN A 58 6.54 -13.19 17.18
N VAL A 59 5.42 -12.62 16.73
CA VAL A 59 5.00 -11.27 17.10
C VAL A 59 4.51 -11.25 18.54
N ASP A 60 5.13 -10.43 19.38
CA ASP A 60 4.83 -10.29 20.82
C ASP A 60 4.75 -8.82 21.28
N LEU A 61 4.90 -7.86 20.35
CA LEU A 61 4.92 -6.44 20.66
C LEU A 61 3.52 -5.90 21.02
N GLN A 62 3.25 -5.81 22.32
CA GLN A 62 1.98 -5.30 22.83
C GLN A 62 1.84 -3.77 22.71
N ASN A 63 0.59 -3.30 22.59
CA ASN A 63 0.22 -1.87 22.53
C ASN A 63 0.84 -1.13 21.32
N ALA A 64 0.99 -1.84 20.20
CA ALA A 64 1.51 -1.31 18.94
C ALA A 64 0.40 -0.85 17.99
N TYR A 65 0.73 0.05 17.08
CA TYR A 65 -0.01 0.18 15.83
C TYR A 65 0.38 -0.96 14.90
N TRP A 66 -0.56 -1.44 14.10
CA TRP A 66 -0.35 -2.52 13.14
C TRP A 66 -0.54 -1.98 11.73
N VAL A 67 0.38 -2.29 10.83
CA VAL A 67 0.29 -1.92 9.41
C VAL A 67 0.37 -3.18 8.56
N CYS A 68 -0.69 -3.46 7.81
CA CYS A 68 -0.74 -4.59 6.89
C CYS A 68 -0.28 -4.18 5.49
N ALA A 69 0.95 -4.55 5.15
CA ALA A 69 1.56 -4.36 3.82
C ALA A 69 1.57 -5.67 3.00
N ILE A 70 0.91 -6.73 3.47
CA ILE A 70 0.71 -7.97 2.71
C ILE A 70 -0.30 -7.69 1.59
N PRO A 71 0.05 -7.88 0.31
CA PRO A 71 -0.91 -7.70 -0.77
C PRO A 71 -1.85 -8.92 -0.87
N PRO A 72 -3.12 -8.74 -1.29
CA PRO A 72 -4.08 -9.83 -1.49
C PRO A 72 -3.73 -10.87 -2.57
N ARG A 73 -2.56 -10.74 -3.24
CA ARG A 73 -2.05 -11.59 -4.34
C ARG A 73 -3.18 -12.14 -5.23
N SER A 74 -4.04 -11.26 -5.74
CA SER A 74 -5.32 -11.63 -6.37
C SER A 74 -5.25 -12.62 -7.55
N ARG A 75 -4.04 -12.91 -8.07
CA ARG A 75 -3.76 -13.85 -9.17
C ARG A 75 -3.43 -15.27 -8.71
N ASP A 76 -3.33 -15.50 -7.40
CA ASP A 76 -3.05 -16.81 -6.82
C ASP A 76 -4.35 -17.38 -6.23
N SER A 77 -4.87 -18.44 -6.84
CA SER A 77 -6.12 -19.10 -6.42
C SER A 77 -5.98 -19.78 -5.05
N GLU A 78 -4.75 -20.12 -4.65
CA GLU A 78 -4.41 -20.72 -3.36
C GLU A 78 -4.04 -19.66 -2.30
N SER A 79 -4.35 -18.39 -2.57
CA SER A 79 -4.01 -17.29 -1.66
C SER A 79 -4.86 -17.35 -0.38
N ASN A 80 -4.24 -17.78 0.72
CA ASN A 80 -4.77 -17.73 2.08
C ASN A 80 -4.84 -16.30 2.69
N TYR A 81 -5.01 -15.28 1.85
CA TYR A 81 -4.95 -13.88 2.28
C TYR A 81 -6.11 -13.49 3.21
N PRO A 82 -7.38 -13.80 2.91
CA PRO A 82 -8.49 -13.49 3.81
C PRO A 82 -8.29 -14.12 5.20
N GLU A 83 -7.84 -15.37 5.25
CA GLU A 83 -7.58 -16.08 6.50
C GLU A 83 -6.37 -15.47 7.24
N THR A 84 -5.33 -15.08 6.50
CA THR A 84 -4.15 -14.39 7.06
C THR A 84 -4.53 -13.05 7.67
N LEU A 85 -5.36 -12.25 6.99
CA LEU A 85 -5.83 -10.95 7.49
C LEU A 85 -6.72 -11.13 8.72
N THR A 86 -7.62 -12.11 8.70
CA THR A 86 -8.46 -12.48 9.84
C THR A 86 -7.61 -12.85 11.06
N ALA A 87 -6.61 -13.71 10.87
CA ALA A 87 -5.70 -14.13 11.93
C ALA A 87 -4.88 -12.95 12.47
N ALA A 88 -4.46 -12.03 11.60
CA ALA A 88 -3.71 -10.85 11.99
C ALA A 88 -4.56 -9.84 12.79
N LEU A 89 -5.80 -9.60 12.37
CA LEU A 89 -6.75 -8.77 13.12
C LEU A 89 -7.02 -9.37 14.50
N LYS A 90 -7.23 -10.69 14.58
CA LYS A 90 -7.41 -11.40 15.86
C LYS A 90 -6.20 -11.22 16.77
N LEU A 91 -4.99 -11.52 16.29
CA LEU A 91 -3.76 -11.40 17.07
C LEU A 91 -3.51 -9.94 17.51
N SER A 92 -3.78 -8.98 16.63
CA SER A 92 -3.60 -7.55 16.96
C SER A 92 -4.44 -7.15 18.19
N LYS A 93 -5.66 -7.66 18.31
CA LYS A 93 -6.53 -7.44 19.47
C LYS A 93 -6.01 -8.14 20.72
N GLU A 94 -5.57 -9.39 20.61
CA GLU A 94 -4.97 -10.14 21.72
C GLU A 94 -3.73 -9.42 22.29
N LEU A 95 -2.98 -8.72 21.44
CA LEU A 95 -1.80 -7.91 21.81
C LEU A 95 -2.15 -6.44 22.14
N ASN A 96 -3.43 -6.12 22.32
CA ASN A 96 -3.93 -4.78 22.67
C ASN A 96 -3.49 -3.68 21.68
N ALA A 97 -3.61 -3.94 20.38
CA ALA A 97 -3.24 -2.98 19.34
C ALA A 97 -3.93 -1.63 19.54
N LYS A 98 -3.20 -0.55 19.26
CA LYS A 98 -3.71 0.83 19.28
C LYS A 98 -4.54 1.19 18.04
N GLY A 99 -4.34 0.44 16.96
CA GLY A 99 -4.98 0.65 15.66
C GLY A 99 -4.41 -0.30 14.61
N PHE A 100 -5.21 -0.61 13.60
CA PHE A 100 -4.85 -1.49 12.49
C PHE A 100 -5.05 -0.76 11.15
N LEU A 101 -3.96 -0.53 10.42
CA LEU A 101 -3.92 0.17 9.14
C LEU A 101 -3.67 -0.82 8.00
N LEU A 102 -4.54 -0.86 7.01
CA LEU A 102 -4.39 -1.69 5.81
C LEU A 102 -3.81 -0.88 4.65
N CYS A 103 -2.73 -1.36 4.04
CA CYS A 103 -2.27 -0.88 2.75
C CYS A 103 -3.05 -1.58 1.62
N SER A 104 -4.17 -0.98 1.22
CA SER A 104 -4.99 -1.40 0.08
C SER A 104 -4.50 -0.77 -1.24
N SER A 105 -5.34 -0.75 -2.28
CA SER A 105 -5.01 -0.26 -3.61
C SER A 105 -6.14 0.56 -4.21
N THR A 106 -5.79 1.63 -4.93
CA THR A 106 -6.73 2.38 -5.77
C THR A 106 -7.31 1.58 -6.95
N GLY A 107 -6.87 0.32 -7.11
CA GLY A 107 -7.49 -0.65 -8.00
C GLY A 107 -8.87 -1.12 -7.54
N VAL A 108 -9.31 -0.75 -6.33
CA VAL A 108 -10.67 -1.00 -5.83
C VAL A 108 -11.73 -0.20 -6.61
N TYR A 109 -11.38 1.01 -7.07
CA TYR A 109 -12.25 1.83 -7.92
C TYR A 109 -12.43 1.22 -9.32
N ASP A 110 -13.52 1.63 -9.98
CA ASP A 110 -13.80 1.30 -11.38
C ASP A 110 -12.62 1.66 -12.31
N GLN A 111 -12.47 0.95 -13.42
CA GLN A 111 -11.45 1.15 -14.44
C GLN A 111 -11.89 2.10 -15.57
N GLU A 112 -13.17 2.48 -15.59
CA GLU A 112 -13.69 3.46 -16.53
C GLU A 112 -13.09 4.87 -16.35
N PRO A 113 -13.15 5.73 -17.38
CA PRO A 113 -12.76 7.13 -17.26
C PRO A 113 -13.59 7.86 -16.20
N GLY A 114 -12.92 8.67 -15.38
CA GLY A 114 -13.56 9.35 -14.27
C GLY A 114 -12.57 9.91 -13.26
N VAL A 115 -13.12 10.66 -12.29
CA VAL A 115 -12.38 11.18 -11.14
C VAL A 115 -12.88 10.46 -9.90
N TYR A 116 -11.97 9.81 -9.17
CA TYR A 116 -12.27 8.97 -8.02
C TYR A 116 -11.65 9.56 -6.75
N SER A 117 -12.44 9.65 -5.69
CA SER A 117 -12.02 10.07 -4.35
C SER A 117 -12.47 9.04 -3.30
N GLU A 118 -12.09 9.25 -2.05
CA GLU A 118 -12.45 8.41 -0.91
C GLU A 118 -13.97 8.33 -0.69
N SER A 119 -14.71 9.34 -1.16
CA SER A 119 -16.17 9.43 -1.06
C SER A 119 -16.92 8.74 -2.21
N CYS A 120 -16.22 8.21 -3.21
CA CYS A 120 -16.87 7.48 -4.29
C CYS A 120 -17.35 6.10 -3.82
N ASP A 121 -18.56 5.72 -4.23
CA ASP A 121 -19.05 4.37 -4.04
C ASP A 121 -18.16 3.35 -4.76
N ILE A 122 -17.98 2.19 -4.15
CA ILE A 122 -17.23 1.09 -4.72
C ILE A 122 -18.18 0.14 -5.44
N SER A 123 -18.00 0.01 -6.76
CA SER A 123 -18.62 -1.03 -7.56
C SER A 123 -17.57 -2.06 -7.96
N CYS A 124 -17.68 -3.27 -7.43
CA CYS A 124 -16.77 -4.36 -7.76
C CYS A 124 -17.23 -5.05 -9.05
N THR A 125 -16.45 -4.95 -10.12
CA THR A 125 -16.73 -5.57 -11.44
C THR A 125 -15.88 -6.81 -11.71
N ASN A 126 -14.91 -7.12 -10.85
CA ASN A 126 -14.04 -8.30 -10.99
C ASN A 126 -13.55 -8.85 -9.64
N GLU A 127 -13.04 -10.09 -9.64
CA GLU A 127 -12.55 -10.79 -8.44
C GLU A 127 -11.48 -10.02 -7.66
N ARG A 128 -10.61 -9.28 -8.34
CA ARG A 128 -9.57 -8.48 -7.67
C ARG A 128 -10.19 -7.33 -6.87
N GLN A 129 -11.17 -6.64 -7.43
CA GLN A 129 -11.88 -5.58 -6.72
C GLN A 129 -12.67 -6.13 -5.54
N ILE A 130 -13.34 -7.27 -5.70
CA ILE A 130 -14.06 -7.96 -4.61
C ILE A 130 -13.10 -8.25 -3.45
N LYS A 131 -11.97 -8.91 -3.72
CA LYS A 131 -10.95 -9.23 -2.70
C LYS A 131 -10.37 -7.98 -2.01
N LEU A 132 -10.19 -6.87 -2.74
CA LEU A 132 -9.72 -5.62 -2.15
C LEU A 132 -10.80 -5.02 -1.24
N TYR A 133 -12.03 -4.93 -1.73
CA TYR A 133 -13.15 -4.35 -0.99
C TYR A 133 -13.47 -5.15 0.27
N GLU A 134 -13.56 -6.48 0.19
CA GLU A 134 -13.79 -7.36 1.35
C GLU A 134 -12.71 -7.20 2.42
N ALA A 135 -11.45 -7.02 2.02
CA ALA A 135 -10.36 -6.78 2.95
C ALA A 135 -10.44 -5.40 3.61
N GLU A 136 -10.87 -4.37 2.87
CA GLU A 136 -11.13 -3.04 3.42
C GLU A 136 -12.26 -3.10 4.45
N GLU A 137 -13.41 -3.69 4.10
CA GLU A 137 -14.56 -3.84 4.99
C GLU A 137 -14.19 -4.59 6.27
N GLN A 138 -13.46 -5.71 6.16
CA GLN A 138 -13.04 -6.50 7.32
C GLN A 138 -12.20 -5.68 8.32
N VAL A 139 -11.41 -4.72 7.83
CA VAL A 139 -10.59 -3.83 8.67
C VAL A 139 -11.41 -2.67 9.22
N LEU A 140 -12.27 -2.07 8.38
CA LEU A 140 -13.12 -0.93 8.76
C LEU A 140 -14.17 -1.31 9.81
N GLU A 141 -14.76 -2.49 9.72
CA GLU A 141 -15.69 -3.04 10.73
C GLU A 141 -15.06 -3.21 12.12
N GLN A 142 -13.74 -3.15 12.22
CA GLN A 142 -12.97 -3.29 13.46
C GLN A 142 -12.30 -1.98 13.88
N ASP A 143 -12.86 -0.84 13.47
CA ASP A 143 -12.33 0.52 13.70
C ASP A 143 -10.90 0.72 13.15
N GLY A 144 -10.50 -0.11 12.19
CA GLY A 144 -9.26 0.04 11.45
C GLY A 144 -9.32 1.17 10.43
N LYS A 145 -8.19 1.40 9.78
CA LYS A 145 -8.06 2.41 8.71
C LYS A 145 -7.46 1.80 7.46
N VAL A 146 -7.66 2.45 6.32
CA VAL A 146 -7.22 2.00 4.99
C VAL A 146 -6.44 3.09 4.28
N LEU A 147 -5.29 2.73 3.73
CA LEU A 147 -4.58 3.50 2.70
C LEU A 147 -4.75 2.84 1.35
N ARG A 148 -5.49 3.46 0.43
CA ARG A 148 -5.61 3.02 -0.96
C ARG A 148 -4.41 3.54 -1.76
N LEU A 149 -3.45 2.65 -2.02
CA LEU A 149 -2.19 3.02 -2.66
C LEU A 149 -2.32 3.00 -4.20
N ALA A 150 -1.85 4.06 -4.85
CA ALA A 150 -1.66 4.11 -6.30
C ALA A 150 -0.51 3.20 -6.79
N GLY A 151 -0.16 3.30 -8.07
CA GLY A 151 1.00 2.61 -8.62
C GLY A 151 2.27 3.00 -7.87
N LEU A 152 2.91 2.01 -7.24
CA LEU A 152 4.09 2.23 -6.40
C LEU A 152 5.36 2.32 -7.28
N LEU A 153 6.15 3.37 -7.07
CA LEU A 153 7.51 3.51 -7.57
C LEU A 153 8.52 3.79 -6.44
N GLY A 154 9.80 3.58 -6.72
CA GLY A 154 10.88 3.92 -5.80
C GLY A 154 12.12 3.06 -6.03
N PRO A 155 13.04 2.98 -5.05
CA PRO A 155 14.26 2.21 -5.16
C PRO A 155 14.02 0.78 -5.65
N ASN A 156 14.70 0.38 -6.73
CA ASN A 156 14.59 -0.94 -7.36
C ASN A 156 13.18 -1.32 -7.87
N ARG A 157 12.27 -0.34 -8.00
CA ARG A 157 10.92 -0.52 -8.54
C ARG A 157 10.61 0.58 -9.54
N GLU A 158 11.17 0.40 -10.72
CA GLU A 158 11.24 1.42 -11.78
C GLU A 158 10.26 1.09 -12.92
N PRO A 159 9.19 1.88 -13.13
CA PRO A 159 8.19 1.61 -14.14
C PRO A 159 8.74 1.44 -15.56
N GLY A 160 9.78 2.22 -15.92
CA GLY A 160 10.44 2.16 -17.22
C GLY A 160 10.96 0.76 -17.57
N ARG A 161 11.53 0.04 -16.59
CA ARG A 161 12.04 -1.34 -16.79
C ARG A 161 10.93 -2.35 -17.09
N PHE A 162 9.71 -2.10 -16.63
CA PHE A 162 8.60 -3.02 -16.86
C PHE A 162 7.97 -2.84 -18.24
N VAL A 163 8.11 -1.67 -18.87
CA VAL A 163 7.43 -1.32 -20.13
C VAL A 163 8.38 -1.17 -21.32
N ALA A 164 9.69 -0.99 -21.10
CA ALA A 164 10.65 -0.75 -22.16
C ALA A 164 10.57 -1.81 -23.27
N GLY A 165 10.47 -1.34 -24.52
CA GLY A 165 10.36 -2.17 -25.73
C GLY A 165 9.07 -2.97 -25.89
N LYS A 166 8.09 -2.84 -24.98
CA LYS A 166 6.83 -3.59 -25.04
C LYS A 166 5.75 -2.82 -25.78
N GLU A 167 4.80 -3.57 -26.34
CA GLU A 167 3.51 -3.03 -26.74
C GLU A 167 2.53 -3.13 -25.56
N LEU A 168 2.01 -1.99 -25.14
CA LEU A 168 1.07 -1.87 -24.04
C LEU A 168 -0.35 -1.85 -24.62
N ASN A 169 -1.18 -2.78 -24.18
CA ASN A 169 -2.59 -2.82 -24.55
C ASN A 169 -3.39 -1.75 -23.80
N THR A 170 -3.12 -0.49 -24.11
CA THR A 170 -3.65 0.69 -23.44
C THR A 170 -3.44 1.94 -24.30
N SER A 171 -4.13 3.03 -23.97
CA SER A 171 -3.96 4.31 -24.66
C SER A 171 -2.71 5.05 -24.17
N SER A 172 -2.01 5.70 -25.10
CA SER A 172 -0.91 6.63 -24.81
C SER A 172 -1.36 7.86 -24.01
N GLU A 173 -2.60 8.32 -24.24
CA GLU A 173 -3.21 9.53 -23.65
C GLU A 173 -3.91 9.25 -22.32
N GLN A 174 -4.00 7.99 -21.88
CA GLN A 174 -4.46 7.67 -20.53
C GLN A 174 -3.44 8.16 -19.51
N VAL A 175 -3.93 8.72 -18.40
CA VAL A 175 -3.04 9.17 -17.31
C VAL A 175 -2.60 8.02 -16.41
N VAL A 176 -1.46 8.20 -15.75
CA VAL A 176 -1.02 7.32 -14.66
C VAL A 176 -1.47 7.86 -13.29
N ASN A 177 -1.61 6.95 -12.33
CA ASN A 177 -1.78 7.27 -10.92
C ASN A 177 -0.64 6.60 -10.18
N MET A 178 0.29 7.39 -9.64
CA MET A 178 1.53 6.90 -9.06
C MET A 178 1.78 7.52 -7.69
N VAL A 179 2.57 6.84 -6.87
CA VAL A 179 3.06 7.36 -5.59
C VAL A 179 4.42 6.75 -5.27
N HIS A 180 5.31 7.57 -4.74
CA HIS A 180 6.64 7.13 -4.33
C HIS A 180 6.59 6.37 -3.00
N GLN A 181 7.47 5.38 -2.82
CA GLN A 181 7.58 4.57 -1.61
C GLN A 181 7.66 5.42 -0.34
N GLN A 182 8.50 6.46 -0.36
CA GLN A 182 8.71 7.31 0.81
C GLN A 182 7.48 8.14 1.15
N ASP A 183 6.72 8.58 0.15
CA ASP A 183 5.44 9.28 0.41
C ASP A 183 4.42 8.34 1.05
N VAL A 184 4.40 7.05 0.67
CA VAL A 184 3.55 6.06 1.35
C VAL A 184 3.96 5.87 2.81
N ILE A 185 5.27 5.81 3.10
CA ILE A 185 5.77 5.70 4.48
C ILE A 185 5.39 6.95 5.29
N ASN A 186 5.58 8.14 4.72
CA ASN A 186 5.19 9.39 5.35
C ASN A 186 3.67 9.46 5.60
N ALA A 187 2.86 8.95 4.68
CA ALA A 187 1.41 8.85 4.83
C ALA A 187 1.01 7.91 5.98
N VAL A 188 1.69 6.77 6.12
CA VAL A 188 1.48 5.86 7.27
C VAL A 188 1.73 6.57 8.59
N PHE A 189 2.84 7.31 8.71
CA PHE A 189 3.12 8.08 9.93
C PHE A 189 2.08 9.16 10.20
N ALA A 190 1.70 9.95 9.19
CA ALA A 190 0.68 10.98 9.34
C ALA A 190 -0.66 10.41 9.85
N VAL A 191 -1.10 9.26 9.31
CA VAL A 191 -2.33 8.60 9.77
C VAL A 191 -2.20 8.04 11.19
N ILE A 192 -1.06 7.47 11.56
CA ILE A 192 -0.84 6.96 12.92
C ILE A 192 -0.81 8.10 13.95
N GLU A 193 -0.11 9.19 13.65
CA GLU A 193 -0.01 10.37 14.53
C GLU A 193 -1.37 11.05 14.75
N HIS A 194 -2.24 11.00 13.73
CA HIS A 194 -3.58 11.57 13.77
C HIS A 194 -4.69 10.52 13.86
N TRP A 195 -4.40 9.34 14.42
CA TRP A 195 -5.33 8.20 14.42
C TRP A 195 -6.75 8.54 14.88
N GLN A 196 -6.88 9.32 15.95
CA GLN A 196 -8.17 9.64 16.59
C GLN A 196 -9.04 10.63 15.81
N VAL A 197 -8.44 11.45 14.95
CA VAL A 197 -9.15 12.53 14.24
C VAL A 197 -9.15 12.36 12.72
N GLY A 198 -8.25 11.54 12.19
CA GLY A 198 -8.17 11.24 10.77
C GLY A 198 -9.35 10.41 10.29
N GLN A 199 -9.59 10.46 8.98
CA GLN A 199 -10.60 9.66 8.29
C GLN A 199 -10.26 8.17 8.35
N SER A 200 -11.23 7.32 8.04
CA SER A 200 -11.01 5.87 8.00
C SER A 200 -10.32 5.40 6.72
N ILE A 201 -10.41 6.19 5.64
CA ILE A 201 -9.85 5.85 4.33
C ILE A 201 -9.09 7.06 3.79
N TYR A 202 -7.91 6.82 3.23
CA TYR A 202 -7.15 7.81 2.46
C TYR A 202 -6.63 7.20 1.15
N ASN A 203 -6.79 7.92 0.04
CA ASN A 203 -6.06 7.66 -1.18
C ASN A 203 -4.65 8.24 -1.05
N VAL A 204 -3.63 7.45 -1.37
CA VAL A 204 -2.24 7.91 -1.39
C VAL A 204 -1.75 7.89 -2.83
N VAL A 205 -1.88 9.05 -3.48
CA VAL A 205 -1.66 9.25 -4.91
C VAL A 205 -1.04 10.63 -5.12
N ASN A 206 0.11 10.68 -5.78
CA ASN A 206 0.75 11.96 -6.09
C ASN A 206 -0.18 12.83 -6.96
N PRO A 207 -0.24 14.15 -6.75
CA PRO A 207 -1.13 15.05 -7.50
C PRO A 207 -0.82 15.14 -9.01
N ALA A 208 0.37 14.71 -9.44
CA ALA A 208 0.71 14.66 -10.86
C ALA A 208 0.04 13.45 -11.54
N HIS A 209 -0.63 13.70 -12.65
CA HIS A 209 -1.27 12.69 -13.51
C HIS A 209 -0.81 12.84 -14.96
N PRO A 210 0.49 12.67 -15.27
CA PRO A 210 0.97 12.75 -16.65
C PRO A 210 0.35 11.64 -17.50
N THR A 211 0.33 11.85 -18.81
CA THR A 211 -0.06 10.80 -19.74
C THR A 211 0.91 9.62 -19.64
N LYS A 212 0.46 8.40 -19.97
CA LYS A 212 1.31 7.21 -20.02
C LYS A 212 2.45 7.41 -21.02
N ALA A 213 2.22 8.12 -22.12
CA ALA A 213 3.24 8.47 -23.10
C ALA A 213 4.38 9.29 -22.45
N GLU A 214 4.04 10.41 -21.82
CA GLU A 214 5.02 11.28 -21.15
C GLU A 214 5.72 10.54 -20.01
N TYR A 215 4.94 9.85 -19.18
CA TYR A 215 5.43 9.14 -18.02
C TYR A 215 6.44 8.06 -18.38
N TYR A 216 6.07 7.14 -19.29
CA TYR A 216 6.95 6.04 -19.66
C TYR A 216 8.11 6.49 -20.54
N ALA A 217 7.95 7.55 -21.34
CA ALA A 217 9.08 8.12 -22.07
C ALA A 217 10.18 8.62 -21.12
N LEU A 218 9.79 9.36 -20.07
CA LEU A 218 10.72 9.83 -19.04
C LEU A 218 11.40 8.65 -18.32
N LYS A 219 10.62 7.67 -17.86
CA LYS A 219 11.18 6.51 -17.12
C LYS A 219 12.02 5.58 -17.98
N CYS A 220 11.75 5.43 -19.26
CA CYS A 220 12.61 4.65 -20.16
C CYS A 220 13.94 5.38 -20.41
N ALA A 221 13.91 6.71 -20.57
CA ALA A 221 15.11 7.51 -20.79
C ALA A 221 16.09 7.46 -19.59
N GLU A 222 15.58 7.47 -18.36
CA GLU A 222 16.38 7.33 -17.12
C GLU A 222 17.22 6.03 -17.08
N HIS A 223 16.82 5.00 -17.84
CA HIS A 223 17.48 3.67 -17.86
C HIS A 223 18.05 3.28 -19.23
N GLY A 224 18.03 4.18 -20.21
CA GLY A 224 18.50 3.89 -21.57
C GLY A 224 17.71 2.78 -22.28
N GLY A 225 16.43 2.60 -21.92
CA GLY A 225 15.56 1.60 -22.53
C GLY A 225 14.75 2.13 -23.72
N ASP A 226 14.32 1.23 -24.60
CA ASP A 226 13.43 1.56 -25.72
C ASP A 226 12.06 2.05 -25.25
N LEU A 227 11.47 3.00 -25.98
CA LEU A 227 10.12 3.49 -25.70
C LEU A 227 9.07 2.36 -25.89
N PRO A 228 8.04 2.30 -25.03
CA PRO A 228 6.91 1.43 -25.28
C PRO A 228 6.08 1.90 -26.47
N ARG A 229 5.34 0.98 -27.08
CA ARG A 229 4.29 1.28 -28.05
C ARG A 229 2.92 1.12 -27.39
N PHE A 230 1.92 1.83 -27.88
CA PHE A 230 0.55 1.81 -27.36
C PHE A 230 -0.40 1.33 -28.44
N THR A 231 -1.45 0.60 -28.05
CA THR A 231 -2.46 0.10 -28.99
C THR A 231 -3.50 1.15 -29.39
N SER A 232 -3.62 2.25 -28.63
CA SER A 232 -4.45 3.41 -29.01
C SER A 232 -3.89 4.75 -28.47
N ASN A 233 -4.52 5.85 -28.88
CA ASN A 233 -4.26 7.21 -28.42
C ASN A 233 -5.55 7.91 -27.95
N ASP A 234 -6.54 7.13 -27.51
CA ASP A 234 -7.82 7.67 -27.07
C ASP A 234 -7.70 8.43 -25.75
N LYS A 235 -8.32 9.62 -25.68
CA LYS A 235 -8.40 10.39 -24.44
C LYS A 235 -9.48 9.82 -23.53
N ALA A 236 -9.05 9.18 -22.47
CA ALA A 236 -9.91 8.55 -21.47
C ALA A 236 -9.21 8.64 -20.10
N GLU A 237 -9.42 9.73 -19.37
CA GLU A 237 -8.70 9.97 -18.12
C GLU A 237 -9.37 9.28 -16.93
N ARG A 238 -8.62 8.39 -16.26
CA ARG A 238 -8.99 7.82 -14.97
C ARG A 238 -8.06 8.40 -13.89
N LYS A 239 -8.53 9.40 -13.15
CA LYS A 239 -7.77 10.13 -12.12
C LYS A 239 -8.24 9.73 -10.73
N VAL A 240 -7.31 9.43 -9.83
CA VAL A 240 -7.60 9.18 -8.41
C VAL A 240 -7.03 10.32 -7.60
N ILE A 241 -7.89 11.01 -6.86
CA ILE A 241 -7.52 12.17 -6.05
C ILE A 241 -7.00 11.69 -4.69
N GLY A 242 -5.80 12.14 -4.33
CA GLY A 242 -5.12 11.82 -3.08
C GLY A 242 -4.90 13.01 -2.15
N SER A 243 -5.67 14.09 -2.29
CA SER A 243 -5.47 15.32 -1.50
C SER A 243 -6.12 15.28 -0.11
N ALA A 244 -6.99 14.32 0.21
CA ALA A 244 -7.67 14.27 1.51
C ALA A 244 -6.69 14.10 2.68
N ILE A 245 -5.59 13.38 2.47
CA ILE A 245 -4.56 13.15 3.49
C ILE A 245 -3.79 14.43 3.86
N GLU A 246 -3.79 15.46 3.00
CA GLU A 246 -3.14 16.75 3.27
C GLU A 246 -3.76 17.47 4.47
N ALA A 247 -5.02 17.17 4.82
CA ALA A 247 -5.67 17.66 6.03
C ALA A 247 -4.97 17.21 7.33
N LEU A 248 -4.13 16.16 7.25
CA LEU A 248 -3.28 15.68 8.34
C LEU A 248 -1.92 16.40 8.41
N GLY A 249 -1.70 17.45 7.61
CA GLY A 249 -0.39 18.09 7.47
C GLY A 249 0.60 17.30 6.61
N PHE A 250 0.14 16.22 5.96
CA PHE A 250 0.93 15.46 5.00
C PHE A 250 1.15 16.26 3.71
N THR A 251 2.34 16.12 3.11
CA THR A 251 2.63 16.66 1.77
C THR A 251 3.41 15.62 0.98
N TYR A 252 3.11 15.49 -0.32
CA TYR A 252 3.88 14.67 -1.24
C TYR A 252 5.25 15.31 -1.49
N GLN A 253 6.32 14.62 -1.14
CA GLN A 253 7.69 15.14 -1.19
C GLN A 253 8.47 14.64 -2.40
N TYR A 254 8.00 13.58 -3.05
CA TYR A 254 8.72 12.91 -4.14
C TYR A 254 7.93 12.99 -5.44
N GLY A 255 8.62 13.37 -6.52
CA GLY A 255 8.08 13.32 -7.87
C GLY A 255 7.85 11.88 -8.33
N ILE A 256 6.95 11.70 -9.30
CA ILE A 256 6.62 10.40 -9.89
C ILE A 256 7.34 10.15 -11.21
#